data_AF-Q7NJV3-F1
#
_entry.id   AF-Q7NJV3-F1
#
_cell.length_a   1.000
_cell.length_b   1.000
_cell.length_c   1.000
_cell.angle_alpha   90.00
_cell.angle_beta   90.00
_cell.angle_gamma   90.00
#
_symmetry.space_group_name_H-M   'P 1'
#
loop_
_entity.id
_entity.type
_entity.pdbx_description
1 polymer ?
#
loop_
_entity_poly.entity_id
_entity_poly.type
_entity_poly.pdbx_seq_one_letter_code
_entity_poly.pdbx_strand_id
1 'polypeptide(L)'
;MHLKRAYPKDCLSGVGSNACRIGDRQSRYPVTIECESTGTSGGGVYEIVKTGDPVLRLTAKPLNSDEIQSEAIQQLIAAMAERMREAPGVGLAAPQVGVSVQLVVIEDRPEYIERLSGAERREREREPVPFHVLINPVLSVEGEESAVFFEGCLSIPGYQGLVARARVVRVEALDERAAPVVIRAHGWYARILQHEIDHLNGLLCVDRMDLQTFSTLENYDRFWRGG
;
A
#
# COMPACT_ATOMS: atom_id res chain seq x y z
N MET A 1 1.81 37.56 -8.17
CA MET A 1 3.09 37.44 -7.43
C MET A 1 3.54 35.99 -7.60
N HIS A 2 4.56 35.75 -8.42
CA HIS A 2 4.99 34.42 -8.84
C HIS A 2 5.81 33.75 -7.74
N LEU A 3 5.27 32.72 -7.07
CA LEU A 3 6.05 31.79 -6.27
C LEU A 3 6.25 30.51 -7.08
N LYS A 4 7.16 30.54 -8.05
CA LYS A 4 7.80 29.31 -8.54
C LYS A 4 8.74 28.84 -7.43
N ARG A 5 8.24 28.08 -6.46
CA ARG A 5 9.13 27.29 -5.62
C ARG A 5 9.56 26.10 -6.47
N ALA A 6 10.58 26.32 -7.29
CA ALA A 6 11.28 25.24 -7.97
C ALA A 6 11.79 24.29 -6.87
N TYR A 7 11.21 23.10 -6.79
CA TYR A 7 11.80 22.01 -6.03
C TYR A 7 13.17 21.72 -6.68
N PRO A 8 14.30 21.85 -5.98
CA PRO A 8 15.58 21.56 -6.59
C PRO A 8 15.60 20.07 -6.95
N LYS A 9 15.83 19.76 -8.23
CA LYS A 9 16.07 18.38 -8.69
C LYS A 9 17.35 17.76 -8.10
N ASP A 10 18.07 18.48 -7.26
CA ASP A 10 19.35 18.08 -6.69
C ASP A 10 19.26 17.37 -5.32
N CYS A 11 18.06 17.09 -4.79
CA CYS A 11 17.96 16.20 -3.62
C CYS A 11 18.29 14.73 -3.94
N LEU A 12 18.52 14.36 -5.22
CA LEU A 12 18.94 13.02 -5.63
C LEU A 12 20.37 12.95 -6.20
N SER A 13 21.14 14.05 -6.23
CA SER A 13 22.51 14.06 -6.77
C SER A 13 23.63 14.11 -5.71
N GLY A 14 23.32 13.80 -4.45
CA GLY A 14 24.29 13.75 -3.36
C GLY A 14 25.10 12.45 -3.26
N VAL A 15 25.79 12.04 -4.31
CA VAL A 15 26.92 11.09 -4.20
C VAL A 15 28.13 11.90 -3.73
N GLY A 16 28.19 12.19 -2.43
CA GLY A 16 29.21 13.09 -1.89
C GLY A 16 29.33 13.00 -0.38
N SER A 17 30.27 12.16 0.06
CA SER A 17 30.97 12.16 1.35
C SER A 17 30.43 13.12 2.42
N ASN A 18 29.37 12.71 3.10
CA ASN A 18 29.28 12.79 4.55
C ASN A 18 28.17 11.85 4.96
N ALA A 19 28.56 10.70 5.50
CA ALA A 19 27.69 9.75 6.16
C ALA A 19 26.93 10.49 7.26
N CYS A 20 25.75 11.00 6.93
CA CYS A 20 24.77 11.44 7.89
C CYS A 20 24.33 10.15 8.58
N ARG A 21 25.00 9.83 9.68
CA ARG A 21 24.63 8.73 10.56
C ARG A 21 23.17 8.98 10.91
N ILE A 22 22.27 8.18 10.32
CA ILE A 22 20.90 8.04 10.80
C ILE A 22 21.08 7.43 12.19
N GLY A 23 21.29 8.31 13.16
CA GLY A 23 21.38 7.96 14.56
C GLY A 23 20.07 7.31 14.90
N ASP A 24 20.18 6.02 15.19
CA ASP A 24 19.37 5.21 16.08
C ASP A 24 18.37 6.06 16.89
N ARG A 25 17.25 6.44 16.26
CA ARG A 25 16.09 6.98 16.98
C ARG A 25 15.35 5.77 17.48
N GLN A 26 15.81 5.23 18.61
CA GLN A 26 14.93 4.49 19.49
C GLN A 26 13.67 5.33 19.67
N SER A 27 12.53 4.74 19.29
CA SER A 27 11.21 5.37 19.31
C SER A 27 11.01 6.12 20.62
N ARG A 28 10.70 7.41 20.54
CA ARG A 28 10.47 8.26 21.73
C ARG A 28 9.21 7.86 22.51
N TYR A 29 8.44 6.88 22.02
CA TYR A 29 7.26 6.34 22.68
C TYR A 29 7.13 4.84 22.33
N PRO A 30 7.60 3.90 23.18
CA PRO A 30 7.13 2.53 23.09
C PRO A 30 5.69 2.50 23.62
N VAL A 31 4.71 2.72 22.74
CA VAL A 31 3.32 2.37 23.06
C VAL A 31 3.23 0.86 22.85
N THR A 32 3.31 0.10 23.93
CA THR A 32 2.89 -1.31 23.93
C THR A 32 1.36 -1.31 23.86
N ILE A 33 0.82 -1.56 22.68
CA ILE A 33 -0.61 -1.81 22.53
C ILE A 33 -0.82 -3.31 22.79
N GLU A 34 -1.34 -3.65 23.96
CA GLU A 34 -1.87 -4.98 24.23
C GLU A 34 -3.26 -5.06 23.57
N CYS A 35 -3.33 -5.66 22.38
CA CYS A 35 -4.61 -5.91 21.71
C CYS A 35 -5.24 -7.19 22.23
N GLU A 36 -6.19 -7.06 23.15
CA GLU A 36 -7.21 -8.09 23.35
C GLU A 36 -8.13 -8.10 22.12
N SER A 37 -8.15 -9.22 21.39
CA SER A 37 -8.96 -9.41 20.19
C SER A 37 -10.43 -9.57 20.57
N THR A 38 -11.10 -8.49 20.97
CA THR A 38 -12.56 -8.47 21.18
C THR A 38 -13.13 -7.16 20.66
N GLY A 39 -13.87 -7.21 19.56
CA GLY A 39 -14.75 -6.09 19.22
C GLY A 39 -14.95 -5.93 17.73
N THR A 40 -16.07 -6.46 17.25
CA THR A 40 -16.73 -5.99 16.02
C THR A 40 -17.03 -4.49 16.17
N SER A 41 -16.19 -3.63 15.61
CA SER A 41 -16.43 -2.18 15.61
C SER A 41 -17.59 -1.84 14.69
N GLY A 42 -18.81 -1.72 15.25
CA GLY A 42 -19.87 -0.77 14.89
C GLY A 42 -20.28 -0.49 13.43
N GLY A 43 -19.86 -1.28 12.44
CA GLY A 43 -20.23 -1.16 11.04
C GLY A 43 -20.43 -2.54 10.41
N GLY A 44 -20.83 -2.60 9.13
CA GLY A 44 -21.06 -3.87 8.44
C GLY A 44 -19.89 -4.84 8.60
N VAL A 45 -20.15 -6.15 8.47
CA VAL A 45 -19.10 -7.17 8.55
C VAL A 45 -18.02 -6.79 7.52
N TYR A 46 -16.79 -6.48 7.98
CA TYR A 46 -15.64 -6.04 7.18
C TYR A 46 -15.62 -4.57 6.67
N GLU A 47 -15.99 -3.59 7.50
CA GLU A 47 -15.66 -2.17 7.23
C GLU A 47 -14.15 -1.93 7.12
N ILE A 48 -13.74 -0.96 6.30
CA ILE A 48 -12.36 -0.49 6.26
C ILE A 48 -12.05 0.32 7.53
N VAL A 49 -11.15 -0.20 8.36
CA VAL A 49 -10.66 0.51 9.54
C VAL A 49 -9.74 1.67 9.15
N LYS A 50 -9.73 2.71 9.98
CA LYS A 50 -8.99 3.95 9.73
C LYS A 50 -7.72 4.01 10.59
N THR A 51 -6.74 4.77 10.13
CA THR A 51 -5.49 5.01 10.86
C THR A 51 -5.78 5.44 12.30
N GLY A 52 -5.05 4.83 13.23
CA GLY A 52 -5.34 4.88 14.66
C GLY A 52 -5.96 3.60 15.20
N ASP A 53 -6.60 2.80 14.34
CA ASP A 53 -6.97 1.42 14.69
C ASP A 53 -5.71 0.56 14.85
N PRO A 54 -5.53 -0.12 16.00
CA PRO A 54 -4.30 -0.85 16.28
C PRO A 54 -4.08 -2.06 15.37
N VAL A 55 -5.12 -2.64 14.76
CA VAL A 55 -4.96 -3.78 13.84
C VAL A 55 -4.05 -3.45 12.65
N LEU A 56 -4.04 -2.18 12.22
CA LEU A 56 -3.22 -1.66 11.12
C LEU A 56 -1.72 -1.63 11.45
N ARG A 57 -1.36 -1.83 12.72
CA ARG A 57 0.02 -1.83 13.22
C ARG A 57 0.50 -3.22 13.63
N LEU A 58 -0.34 -4.24 13.53
CA LEU A 58 0.03 -5.62 13.81
C LEU A 58 0.73 -6.24 12.61
N THR A 59 1.74 -7.08 12.86
CA THR A 59 2.24 -8.02 11.85
C THR A 59 1.21 -9.13 11.67
N ALA A 60 0.73 -9.29 10.45
CA ALA A 60 -0.34 -10.23 10.13
C ALA A 60 0.14 -11.69 10.19
N LYS A 61 -0.73 -12.58 10.71
CA LYS A 61 -0.43 -14.01 10.85
C LYS A 61 -0.47 -14.71 9.48
N PRO A 62 0.51 -15.56 9.14
CA PRO A 62 0.40 -16.40 7.95
C PRO A 62 -0.70 -17.46 8.10
N LEU A 63 -1.27 -17.86 6.97
CA LEU A 63 -2.31 -18.90 6.89
C LEU A 63 -1.72 -20.22 6.38
N ASN A 64 -2.11 -21.34 6.96
CA ASN A 64 -1.81 -22.66 6.40
C ASN A 64 -2.82 -23.05 5.31
N SER A 65 -2.54 -24.11 4.54
CA SER A 65 -3.40 -24.52 3.41
C SER A 65 -4.85 -24.83 3.80
N ASP A 66 -5.08 -25.45 4.95
CA ASP A 66 -6.45 -25.74 5.43
C ASP A 66 -7.19 -24.45 5.83
N GLU A 67 -6.48 -23.50 6.45
CA GLU A 67 -7.04 -22.18 6.75
C GLU A 67 -7.42 -21.43 5.47
N ILE A 68 -6.56 -21.45 4.44
CA ILE A 68 -6.81 -20.79 3.14
C ILE A 68 -8.09 -21.30 2.48
N GLN A 69 -8.27 -22.63 2.49
CA GLN A 69 -9.40 -23.28 1.86
C GLN A 69 -10.67 -23.28 2.74
N SER A 70 -10.59 -22.77 3.96
CA SER A 70 -11.73 -22.70 4.87
C SER A 70 -12.80 -21.74 4.37
N GLU A 71 -14.08 -22.06 4.66
CA GLU A 71 -15.22 -21.21 4.31
C GLU A 71 -15.06 -19.77 4.83
N ALA A 72 -14.50 -19.60 6.04
CA ALA A 72 -14.27 -18.29 6.64
C ALA A 72 -13.31 -17.41 5.82
N ILE A 73 -12.19 -17.96 5.33
CA ILE A 73 -11.24 -17.22 4.51
C ILE A 73 -11.82 -16.93 3.11
N GLN A 74 -12.56 -17.88 2.53
CA GLN A 74 -13.22 -17.65 1.24
C GLN A 74 -14.29 -16.54 1.34
N GLN A 75 -15.04 -16.48 2.43
CA GLN A 75 -15.98 -15.38 2.71
C GLN A 75 -15.25 -14.05 2.92
N LEU A 76 -14.12 -14.05 3.63
CA LEU A 76 -13.28 -12.86 3.81
C LEU A 76 -12.76 -12.32 2.46
N ILE A 77 -12.26 -13.20 1.58
CA ILE A 77 -11.80 -12.82 0.23
C ILE A 77 -12.93 -12.15 -0.56
N ALA A 78 -14.12 -12.76 -0.56
CA ALA A 78 -15.28 -12.22 -1.27
C ALA A 78 -15.66 -10.83 -0.73
N ALA A 79 -15.76 -10.68 0.60
CA ALA A 79 -16.09 -9.42 1.24
C ALA A 79 -15.02 -8.33 0.99
N MET A 80 -13.73 -8.69 1.01
CA MET A 80 -12.64 -7.77 0.69
C MET A 80 -12.68 -7.31 -0.77
N ALA A 81 -13.00 -8.22 -1.70
CA ALA A 81 -13.14 -7.88 -3.11
C ALA A 81 -14.30 -6.89 -3.35
N GLU A 82 -15.45 -7.15 -2.74
CA GLU A 82 -16.61 -6.24 -2.76
C GLU A 82 -16.24 -4.88 -2.17
N ARG A 83 -15.65 -4.86 -0.97
CA ARG A 83 -15.27 -3.64 -0.27
C ARG A 83 -14.25 -2.81 -1.04
N MET A 84 -13.24 -3.44 -1.63
CA MET A 84 -12.24 -2.76 -2.47
C MET A 84 -12.90 -2.06 -3.67
N ARG A 85 -13.87 -2.73 -4.32
CA ARG A 85 -14.60 -2.20 -5.48
C ARG A 85 -15.55 -1.05 -5.12
N GLU A 86 -16.16 -1.10 -3.94
CA GLU A 86 -16.98 -0.02 -3.38
C GLU A 86 -16.16 1.22 -3.00
N ALA A 87 -14.92 1.01 -2.51
CA ALA A 87 -14.02 2.07 -2.05
C ALA A 87 -13.06 2.61 -3.14
N PRO A 88 -13.48 2.58 -4.41
CA PRO A 88 -12.65 2.47 -5.63
C PRO A 88 -11.12 2.24 -5.43
N GLY A 89 -10.75 1.20 -4.68
CA GLY A 89 -9.37 0.80 -4.44
C GLY A 89 -8.77 0.02 -5.61
N VAL A 90 -7.43 -0.13 -5.57
CA VAL A 90 -6.66 -1.01 -6.48
C VAL A 90 -6.01 -2.20 -5.77
N GLY A 91 -6.12 -2.23 -4.45
CA GLY A 91 -5.66 -3.26 -3.54
C GLY A 91 -6.32 -3.07 -2.17
N LEU A 92 -6.43 -4.17 -1.42
CA LEU A 92 -6.90 -4.16 -0.03
C LEU A 92 -6.28 -5.34 0.73
N ALA A 93 -5.67 -5.06 1.88
CA ALA A 93 -5.10 -6.04 2.78
C ALA A 93 -6.07 -6.39 3.93
N ALA A 94 -6.08 -7.65 4.37
CA ALA A 94 -6.98 -8.12 5.42
C ALA A 94 -6.90 -7.33 6.74
N PRO A 95 -5.71 -6.84 7.19
CA PRO A 95 -5.64 -5.95 8.34
C PRO A 95 -6.50 -4.70 8.20
N GLN A 96 -6.70 -4.19 6.98
CA GLN A 96 -7.52 -3.00 6.73
C GLN A 96 -9.01 -3.24 6.94
N VAL A 97 -9.48 -4.49 7.01
CA VAL A 97 -10.85 -4.85 7.35
C VAL A 97 -10.97 -5.49 8.73
N GLY A 98 -9.97 -5.28 9.59
CA GLY A 98 -9.97 -5.74 10.98
C GLY A 98 -9.49 -7.17 11.19
N VAL A 99 -8.95 -7.84 10.16
CA VAL A 99 -8.51 -9.24 10.25
C VAL A 99 -7.00 -9.35 10.03
N SER A 100 -6.24 -9.62 11.09
CA SER A 100 -4.77 -9.65 11.05
C SER A 100 -4.20 -10.96 10.49
N VAL A 101 -4.43 -11.22 9.19
CA VAL A 101 -3.90 -12.37 8.44
C VAL A 101 -3.18 -11.92 7.16
N GLN A 102 -2.20 -12.69 6.69
CA GLN A 102 -1.42 -12.37 5.49
C GLN A 102 -2.21 -12.64 4.21
N LEU A 103 -3.19 -11.80 3.92
CA LEU A 103 -4.06 -11.91 2.77
C LEU A 103 -4.28 -10.54 2.15
N VAL A 104 -4.10 -10.44 0.84
CA VAL A 104 -4.38 -9.23 0.05
C VAL A 104 -5.19 -9.59 -1.18
N VAL A 105 -6.10 -8.70 -1.56
CA VAL A 105 -6.80 -8.74 -2.85
C VAL A 105 -6.34 -7.56 -3.70
N ILE A 106 -6.16 -7.78 -5.00
CA ILE A 106 -5.62 -6.76 -5.92
C ILE A 106 -6.45 -6.76 -7.20
N GLU A 107 -6.82 -5.57 -7.68
CA GLU A 107 -7.48 -5.37 -8.97
C GLU A 107 -7.32 -3.91 -9.42
N ASP A 108 -6.63 -3.67 -10.54
CA ASP A 108 -6.52 -2.33 -11.13
C ASP A 108 -7.31 -2.29 -12.43
N ARG A 109 -8.55 -1.80 -12.35
CA ARG A 109 -9.51 -1.92 -13.44
C ARG A 109 -9.22 -0.92 -14.59
N PRO A 110 -9.54 -1.27 -15.85
CA PRO A 110 -9.32 -0.39 -16.99
C PRO A 110 -9.90 1.02 -16.83
N GLU A 111 -11.06 1.17 -16.18
CA GLU A 111 -11.76 2.46 -16.02
C GLU A 111 -10.98 3.45 -15.14
N TYR A 112 -10.07 2.96 -14.29
CA TYR A 112 -9.19 3.81 -13.50
C TYR A 112 -8.03 4.37 -14.32
N ILE A 113 -7.66 3.67 -15.39
CA ILE A 113 -6.51 3.97 -16.24
C ILE A 113 -6.93 4.86 -17.41
N GLU A 114 -8.14 4.67 -17.94
CA GLU A 114 -8.73 5.51 -18.99
C GLU A 114 -8.87 6.99 -18.57
N ARG A 115 -8.85 7.28 -17.27
CA ARG A 115 -8.89 8.65 -16.72
C ARG A 115 -7.54 9.36 -16.78
N LEU A 116 -6.45 8.66 -17.08
CA LEU A 116 -5.10 9.21 -17.17
C LEU A 116 -4.80 9.68 -18.58
N SER A 117 -4.03 10.77 -18.71
CA SER A 117 -3.43 11.12 -19.98
C SER A 117 -2.43 10.05 -20.43
N GLY A 118 -2.17 9.97 -21.74
CA GLY A 118 -1.17 9.05 -22.27
C GLY A 118 0.24 9.28 -21.69
N ALA A 119 0.56 10.52 -21.26
CA ALA A 119 1.82 10.83 -20.59
C ALA A 119 1.86 10.24 -19.17
N GLU A 120 0.83 10.45 -18.36
CA GLU A 120 0.72 9.90 -17.00
C GLU A 120 0.72 8.37 -17.00
N ARG A 121 0.02 7.74 -17.96
CA ARG A 121 0.02 6.28 -18.09
C ARG A 121 1.42 5.72 -18.36
N ARG A 122 2.17 6.36 -19.27
CA ARG A 122 3.56 5.97 -19.59
C ARG A 122 4.50 6.20 -18.41
N GLU A 123 4.40 7.35 -17.76
CA GLU A 123 5.23 7.68 -16.60
C GLU A 123 5.01 6.70 -15.44
N ARG A 124 3.76 6.32 -15.18
CA ARG A 124 3.41 5.37 -14.12
C ARG A 124 3.60 3.91 -14.51
N GLU A 125 3.89 3.62 -15.79
CA GLU A 125 3.91 2.25 -16.34
C GLU A 125 2.66 1.47 -15.88
N ARG A 126 1.48 2.10 -16.00
CA ARG A 126 0.24 1.60 -15.42
C ARG A 126 -0.61 0.89 -16.48
N GLU A 127 -0.83 -0.39 -16.26
CA GLU A 127 -1.66 -1.27 -17.08
C GLU A 127 -2.74 -1.94 -16.21
N PRO A 128 -3.88 -2.37 -16.79
CA PRO A 128 -4.90 -3.05 -16.03
C PRO A 128 -4.35 -4.32 -15.36
N VAL A 129 -4.73 -4.54 -14.10
CA VAL A 129 -4.38 -5.74 -13.34
C VAL A 129 -5.67 -6.49 -13.03
N PRO A 130 -5.83 -7.73 -13.54
CA PRO A 130 -7.02 -8.51 -13.24
C PRO A 130 -7.08 -8.86 -11.75
N PHE A 131 -8.30 -9.08 -11.25
CA PHE A 131 -8.50 -9.51 -9.87
C PHE A 131 -7.70 -10.77 -9.56
N HIS A 132 -6.96 -10.75 -8.46
CA HIS A 132 -6.32 -11.92 -7.89
C HIS A 132 -6.09 -11.75 -6.39
N VAL A 133 -5.78 -12.86 -5.72
CA VAL A 133 -5.55 -12.94 -4.27
C VAL A 133 -4.12 -13.38 -4.05
N LEU A 134 -3.45 -12.80 -3.07
CA LEU A 134 -2.14 -13.25 -2.60
C LEU A 134 -2.18 -13.52 -1.11
N ILE A 135 -1.73 -14.70 -0.72
CA ILE A 135 -1.68 -15.16 0.66
C ILE A 135 -0.24 -15.54 1.01
N ASN A 136 0.20 -15.15 2.20
CA ASN A 136 1.59 -15.27 2.66
C ASN A 136 2.64 -14.73 1.66
N PRO A 137 2.45 -13.53 1.08
CA PRO A 137 3.37 -13.02 0.06
C PRO A 137 4.75 -12.69 0.64
N VAL A 138 5.79 -13.12 -0.06
CA VAL A 138 7.20 -12.77 0.16
C VAL A 138 7.67 -11.91 -1.00
N LEU A 139 7.99 -10.64 -0.71
CA LEU A 139 8.45 -9.68 -1.71
C LEU A 139 9.97 -9.59 -1.74
N SER A 140 10.52 -9.56 -2.95
CA SER A 140 11.91 -9.24 -3.26
C SER A 140 11.98 -8.14 -4.30
N VAL A 141 12.92 -7.20 -4.14
CA VAL A 141 13.17 -6.14 -5.12
C VAL A 141 14.09 -6.68 -6.21
N GLU A 142 13.72 -6.47 -7.48
CA GLU A 142 14.56 -6.86 -8.63
C GLU A 142 15.13 -5.57 -9.27
N GLY A 143 16.40 -5.26 -9.01
CA GLY A 143 17.08 -4.06 -9.55
C GLY A 143 17.16 -2.89 -8.57
N GLU A 144 17.77 -1.79 -9.02
CA GLU A 144 18.11 -0.63 -8.16
C GLU A 144 17.22 0.60 -8.41
N GLU A 145 16.46 0.58 -9.50
CA GLU A 145 15.62 1.71 -9.88
C GLU A 145 14.41 1.85 -8.96
N SER A 146 14.12 3.10 -8.59
CA SER A 146 12.93 3.47 -7.83
C SER A 146 12.16 4.56 -8.56
N ALA A 147 10.85 4.59 -8.34
CA ALA A 147 9.98 5.64 -8.82
C ALA A 147 9.28 6.33 -7.64
N VAL A 148 9.01 7.63 -7.77
CA VAL A 148 8.39 8.44 -6.71
C VAL A 148 7.06 8.97 -7.22
N PHE A 149 5.97 8.58 -6.56
CA PHE A 149 4.62 9.00 -6.90
C PHE A 149 3.81 9.26 -5.63
N PHE A 150 2.74 10.03 -5.76
CA PHE A 150 1.76 10.19 -4.70
C PHE A 150 1.01 8.87 -4.45
N GLU A 151 0.96 8.46 -3.19
CA GLU A 151 0.12 7.37 -2.69
C GLU A 151 -0.91 7.91 -1.69
N GLY A 152 -2.17 7.46 -1.85
CA GLY A 152 -3.18 7.48 -0.80
C GLY A 152 -3.37 6.08 -0.22
N CYS A 153 -4.20 5.95 0.81
CA CYS A 153 -4.57 4.66 1.41
C CYS A 153 -6.03 4.70 1.84
N LEU A 154 -6.78 3.62 1.66
CA LEU A 154 -8.18 3.53 2.09
C LEU A 154 -8.35 3.70 3.61
N SER A 155 -7.34 3.30 4.38
CA SER A 155 -7.30 3.50 5.83
C SER A 155 -6.84 4.91 6.25
N ILE A 156 -6.40 5.76 5.31
CA ILE A 156 -6.00 7.16 5.58
C ILE A 156 -6.79 8.10 4.65
N PRO A 157 -8.12 8.16 4.81
CA PRO A 157 -8.98 8.87 3.87
C PRO A 157 -8.68 10.38 3.85
N GLY A 158 -8.64 10.95 2.65
CA GLY A 158 -8.48 12.40 2.46
C GLY A 158 -7.04 12.90 2.46
N TYR A 159 -6.04 12.01 2.57
CA TYR A 159 -4.63 12.38 2.56
C TYR A 159 -3.81 11.56 1.56
N GLN A 160 -2.68 12.13 1.13
CA GLN A 160 -1.68 11.48 0.29
C GLN A 160 -0.29 12.09 0.49
N GLY A 161 0.75 11.42 -0.01
CA GLY A 161 2.13 11.92 -0.01
C GLY A 161 2.99 11.18 -1.02
N LEU A 162 4.14 11.76 -1.38
CA LEU A 162 5.12 11.12 -2.26
C LEU A 162 5.78 9.93 -1.55
N VAL A 163 5.75 8.77 -2.19
CA VAL A 163 6.39 7.54 -1.71
C VAL A 163 7.33 7.00 -2.78
N ALA A 164 8.58 6.75 -2.39
CA ALA A 164 9.53 6.03 -3.22
C ALA A 164 9.24 4.52 -3.15
N ARG A 165 9.14 3.87 -4.31
CA ARG A 165 8.92 2.42 -4.43
C ARG A 165 9.91 1.84 -5.43
N ALA A 166 10.32 0.60 -5.21
CA ALA A 166 11.09 -0.13 -6.20
C ALA A 166 10.29 -0.23 -7.50
N ARG A 167 10.95 -0.01 -8.64
CA ARG A 167 10.30 -0.02 -9.95
C ARG A 167 9.91 -1.44 -10.38
N VAL A 168 10.69 -2.44 -9.97
CA VAL A 168 10.47 -3.86 -10.31
C VAL A 168 10.60 -4.71 -9.05
N VAL A 169 9.66 -5.64 -8.87
CA VAL A 169 9.60 -6.55 -7.73
C VAL A 169 9.20 -7.95 -8.18
N ARG A 170 9.62 -8.95 -7.40
CA ARG A 170 9.15 -10.33 -7.49
C ARG A 170 8.47 -10.72 -6.18
N VAL A 171 7.27 -11.27 -6.30
CA VAL A 171 6.45 -11.74 -5.17
C VAL A 171 6.21 -13.25 -5.32
N GLU A 172 6.51 -14.00 -4.27
CA GLU A 172 6.14 -15.41 -4.13
C GLU A 172 5.01 -15.51 -3.11
N ALA A 173 3.92 -16.20 -3.44
CA ALA A 173 2.75 -16.29 -2.57
C ALA A 173 1.98 -17.59 -2.82
N LEU A 174 0.87 -17.76 -2.10
CA LEU A 174 -0.20 -18.70 -2.41
C LEU A 174 -1.42 -17.94 -2.94
N ASP A 175 -2.23 -18.58 -3.78
CA ASP A 175 -3.53 -18.08 -4.22
C ASP A 175 -4.67 -18.50 -3.27
N GLU A 176 -5.92 -18.18 -3.62
CA GLU A 176 -7.10 -18.52 -2.83
C GLU A 176 -7.38 -20.03 -2.72
N ARG A 177 -6.67 -20.86 -3.50
CA ARG A 177 -6.77 -22.32 -3.50
C ARG A 177 -5.58 -22.98 -2.81
N ALA A 178 -4.71 -22.18 -2.20
CA ALA A 178 -3.43 -22.57 -1.63
C ALA A 178 -2.40 -23.07 -2.66
N ALA A 179 -2.56 -22.73 -3.95
CA ALA A 179 -1.58 -23.06 -4.98
C ALA A 179 -0.45 -22.00 -5.03
N PRO A 180 0.81 -22.41 -5.22
CA PRO A 180 1.92 -21.47 -5.33
C PRO A 180 1.79 -20.57 -6.56
N VAL A 181 2.03 -19.26 -6.37
CA VAL A 181 2.09 -18.26 -7.43
C VAL A 181 3.37 -17.44 -7.32
N VAL A 182 3.92 -17.07 -8.47
CA VAL A 182 5.09 -16.19 -8.57
C VAL A 182 4.75 -15.06 -9.54
N ILE A 183 4.81 -13.84 -9.04
CA ILE A 183 4.54 -12.62 -9.81
C ILE A 183 5.85 -11.86 -9.98
N ARG A 184 6.18 -11.51 -11.22
CA ARG A 184 7.11 -10.42 -11.52
C ARG A 184 6.32 -9.22 -12.00
N ALA A 185 6.48 -8.10 -11.31
CA ALA A 185 5.74 -6.88 -11.60
C ALA A 185 6.70 -5.71 -11.75
N HIS A 186 6.31 -4.74 -12.57
CA HIS A 186 6.97 -3.46 -12.70
C HIS A 186 5.93 -2.34 -12.61
N GLY A 187 6.40 -1.09 -12.53
CA GLY A 187 5.55 0.08 -12.65
C GLY A 187 4.51 0.20 -11.53
N TRP A 188 3.30 0.60 -11.91
CA TRP A 188 2.22 0.80 -10.94
C TRP A 188 1.81 -0.49 -10.22
N TYR A 189 1.86 -1.64 -10.90
CA TYR A 189 1.54 -2.92 -10.28
C TYR A 189 2.57 -3.32 -9.21
N ALA A 190 3.87 -3.09 -9.47
CA ALA A 190 4.91 -3.28 -8.47
C ALA A 190 4.70 -2.39 -7.23
N ARG A 191 4.22 -1.15 -7.44
CA ARG A 191 3.86 -0.24 -6.35
C ARG A 191 2.68 -0.74 -5.53
N ILE A 192 1.61 -1.19 -6.17
CA ILE A 192 0.44 -1.77 -5.48
C ILE A 192 0.90 -2.95 -4.60
N LEU A 193 1.66 -3.89 -5.14
CA LEU A 193 2.16 -5.04 -4.39
C LEU A 193 2.97 -4.64 -3.15
N GLN A 194 3.87 -3.66 -3.27
CA GLN A 194 4.63 -3.14 -2.14
C GLN A 194 3.73 -2.47 -1.09
N HIS A 195 2.70 -1.74 -1.52
CA HIS A 195 1.74 -1.09 -0.63
C HIS A 195 0.91 -2.11 0.16
N GLU A 196 0.33 -3.09 -0.52
CA GLU A 196 -0.50 -4.10 0.15
C GLU A 196 0.32 -5.01 1.06
N ILE A 197 1.56 -5.34 0.69
CA ILE A 197 2.45 -6.16 1.53
C ILE A 197 2.97 -5.37 2.73
N ASP A 198 3.12 -4.05 2.64
CA ASP A 198 3.41 -3.20 3.81
C ASP A 198 2.33 -3.34 4.88
N HIS A 199 1.05 -3.37 4.50
CA HIS A 199 -0.06 -3.55 5.44
C HIS A 199 0.03 -4.86 6.21
N LEU A 200 0.52 -5.93 5.60
CA LEU A 200 0.74 -7.22 6.28
C LEU A 200 1.86 -7.15 7.34
N ASN A 201 2.73 -6.15 7.24
CA ASN A 201 3.85 -5.92 8.15
C ASN A 201 3.57 -4.80 9.18
N GLY A 202 2.32 -4.34 9.32
CA GLY A 202 1.95 -3.25 10.24
C GLY A 202 2.41 -1.87 9.76
N LEU A 203 2.74 -1.74 8.48
CA LEU A 203 3.17 -0.51 7.84
C LEU A 203 2.04 0.11 7.02
N LEU A 204 2.02 1.43 6.99
CA LEU A 204 1.15 2.28 6.22
C LEU A 204 2.02 3.14 5.28
N CYS A 205 1.43 3.71 4.22
CA CYS A 205 2.17 4.60 3.32
C CYS A 205 2.81 5.79 4.05
N VAL A 206 2.25 6.24 5.18
CA VAL A 206 2.80 7.31 6.03
C VAL A 206 4.15 6.98 6.65
N ASP A 207 4.49 5.69 6.78
CA ASP A 207 5.79 5.26 7.32
C ASP A 207 6.89 5.28 6.25
N ARG A 208 6.54 5.44 4.97
CA ARG A 208 7.48 5.49 3.84
C ARG A 208 7.49 6.83 3.09
N MET A 209 6.46 7.66 3.25
CA MET A 209 6.33 8.89 2.48
C MET A 209 7.29 9.99 2.91
N ASP A 210 7.61 10.90 1.98
CA ASP A 210 8.20 12.19 2.33
C ASP A 210 7.16 13.04 3.08
N LEU A 211 7.33 13.19 4.39
CA LEU A 211 6.42 13.95 5.25
C LEU A 211 6.29 15.44 4.86
N GLN A 212 7.22 16.02 4.11
CA GLN A 212 7.08 17.38 3.58
C GLN A 212 6.01 17.48 2.48
N THR A 213 5.61 16.34 1.91
CA THR A 213 4.63 16.23 0.81
C THR A 213 3.28 15.73 1.31
N PHE A 214 3.21 15.27 2.57
CA PHE A 214 1.97 14.80 3.19
C PHE A 214 0.93 15.92 3.22
N SER A 215 -0.18 15.71 2.53
CA SER A 215 -1.16 16.76 2.27
C SER A 215 -2.58 16.19 2.18
N THR A 216 -3.55 17.06 2.46
CA THR A 216 -4.95 16.78 2.12
C THR A 216 -5.11 16.70 0.61
N LEU A 217 -6.14 15.99 0.13
CA LEU A 217 -6.46 15.97 -1.31
C LEU A 217 -6.70 17.38 -1.88
N GLU A 218 -7.33 18.26 -1.11
CA GLU A 218 -7.52 19.68 -1.47
C GLU A 218 -6.18 20.42 -1.68
N ASN A 219 -5.23 20.27 -0.75
CA ASN A 219 -3.92 20.91 -0.88
C ASN A 219 -3.07 20.27 -1.98
N TYR A 220 -3.25 18.98 -2.26
CA TYR A 220 -2.63 18.34 -3.42
C TYR A 220 -3.09 18.99 -4.73
N ASP A 221 -4.40 19.14 -4.92
CA ASP A 221 -4.94 19.78 -6.12
C ASP A 221 -4.42 21.23 -6.27
N ARG A 222 -4.27 21.94 -5.14
CA ARG A 222 -3.79 23.32 -5.10
C ARG A 222 -2.29 23.49 -5.39
N PHE A 223 -1.44 22.59 -4.88
CA PHE A 223 0.01 22.78 -4.86
C PHE A 223 0.80 21.82 -5.75
N TRP A 224 0.23 20.69 -6.15
CA TRP A 224 0.97 19.59 -6.78
C TRP A 224 0.41 19.12 -8.12
N ARG A 225 -0.91 19.12 -8.32
CA ARG A 225 -1.53 18.56 -9.53
C ARG A 225 -1.29 19.35 -10.83
N GLY A 226 -0.88 20.62 -10.74
CA GLY A 226 -0.84 21.54 -11.89
C GLY A 226 0.34 22.51 -11.93
N GLY A 227 1.51 22.10 -11.43
CA GLY A 227 2.78 22.85 -11.59
C GLY A 227 3.62 22.32 -12.74
#